data_AF-A0A536VNW1-F1
#
_entry.id   AF-A0A536VNW1-F1
#
_cell.length_a   1.000
_cell.length_b   1.000
_cell.length_c   1.000
_cell.angle_alpha   90.00
_cell.angle_beta   90.00
_cell.angle_gamma   90.00
#
_symmetry.space_group_name_H-M   'P 1'
#
loop_
_entity.id
_entity.type
_entity.pdbx_description
1 polymer ?
#
loop_
_entity_poly.entity_id
_entity_poly.type
_entity_poly.pdbx_seq_one_letter_code
_entity_poly.pdbx_strand_id
1 'polypeptide(L)'
;MNIVRFRLGAVVAAVCGGLLLAAISLPADAQEVTVLCNYEVDWCEAMKAAYEKTTGEKAVFIRRTDGESLAQIRAEKGNPR
;
A
#
# COMPACT_ATOMS: atom_id res chain seq x y z
N MET A 1 -5.77 52.61 4.65
CA MET A 1 -4.73 51.96 3.82
C MET A 1 -4.09 50.72 4.46
N ASN A 2 -4.09 50.57 5.80
CA ASN A 2 -3.47 49.41 6.48
C ASN A 2 -4.39 48.17 6.55
N ILE A 3 -5.70 48.34 6.51
CA ILE A 3 -6.70 47.24 6.59
C ILE A 3 -6.73 46.42 5.30
N VAL A 4 -6.53 47.06 4.14
CA VAL A 4 -6.48 46.40 2.82
C VAL A 4 -5.20 45.57 2.67
N ARG A 5 -4.07 46.09 3.18
CA ARG A 5 -2.78 45.37 3.22
C ARG A 5 -2.82 44.14 4.12
N PHE A 6 -3.52 44.23 5.26
CA PHE A 6 -3.69 43.13 6.19
C PHE A 6 -4.59 42.01 5.62
N ARG A 7 -5.68 42.38 4.93
CA ARG A 7 -6.56 41.42 4.23
C ARG A 7 -5.88 40.74 3.04
N LEU A 8 -5.03 41.45 2.29
CA LEU A 8 -4.27 40.88 1.19
C LEU A 8 -3.24 39.84 1.68
N GLY A 9 -2.56 40.10 2.81
CA GLY A 9 -1.61 39.17 3.41
C GLY A 9 -2.27 37.88 3.91
N ALA A 10 -3.45 37.99 4.53
CA ALA A 10 -4.20 36.82 5.01
C ALA A 10 -4.71 35.92 3.86
N VAL A 11 -5.14 36.52 2.74
CA VAL A 11 -5.57 35.77 1.54
C VAL A 11 -4.39 35.04 0.88
N VAL A 12 -3.23 35.69 0.76
CA VAL A 12 -2.03 35.07 0.18
C VAL A 12 -1.51 33.91 1.04
N ALA A 13 -1.52 34.05 2.37
CA ALA A 13 -1.12 32.99 3.29
C ALA A 13 -2.09 31.79 3.25
N ALA A 14 -3.40 32.03 3.15
CA ALA A 14 -4.40 30.97 3.04
C ALA A 14 -4.29 30.19 1.71
N VAL A 15 -4.00 30.87 0.60
CA VAL A 15 -3.79 30.24 -0.71
C VAL A 15 -2.50 29.39 -0.71
N CYS A 16 -1.39 29.90 -0.16
CA CYS A 16 -0.15 29.14 -0.09
C CYS A 16 -0.25 27.93 0.87
N GLY A 17 -0.93 28.10 2.02
CA GLY A 17 -1.18 27.01 2.96
C GLY A 17 -2.09 25.91 2.39
N GLY A 18 -3.13 26.29 1.65
CA GLY A 18 -4.01 25.34 0.96
C GLY A 18 -3.30 24.55 -0.15
N LEU A 19 -2.39 25.20 -0.89
CA LEU A 19 -1.61 24.56 -1.96
C LEU A 19 -0.60 23.54 -1.41
N LEU A 20 -0.01 23.79 -0.24
CA LEU A 20 0.91 22.88 0.42
C LEU A 20 0.21 21.63 0.99
N LEU A 21 -1.03 21.75 1.47
CA LEU A 21 -1.81 20.62 1.98
C LEU A 21 -2.34 19.71 0.85
N ALA A 22 -2.58 20.25 -0.35
CA ALA A 22 -3.00 19.47 -1.51
C ALA A 22 -1.87 18.58 -2.10
N ALA A 23 -0.61 18.85 -1.77
CA ALA A 23 0.54 18.10 -2.27
C ALA A 23 0.87 16.82 -1.46
N ILE A 24 0.16 16.55 -0.36
CA ILE A 24 0.43 15.41 0.55
C ILE A 24 -0.44 14.19 0.21
N SER A 25 -1.16 14.19 -0.91
CA SER A 25 -1.76 12.96 -1.45
C SER A 25 -0.66 12.07 -2.03
N LEU A 26 0.14 11.47 -1.15
CA LEU A 26 0.98 10.33 -1.48
C LEU A 26 0.04 9.26 -2.04
N PRO A 27 0.25 8.76 -3.27
CA PRO A 27 -0.47 7.59 -3.71
C PRO A 27 -0.18 6.50 -2.67
N ALA A 28 -1.22 5.89 -2.13
CA ALA A 28 -1.05 4.63 -1.44
C ALA A 28 -0.45 3.68 -2.47
N ASP A 29 0.81 3.29 -2.30
CA ASP A 29 1.43 2.25 -3.12
C ASP A 29 0.46 1.07 -3.19
N ALA A 30 0.19 0.58 -4.39
CA ALA A 30 -0.64 -0.60 -4.57
C ALA A 30 0.02 -1.72 -3.77
N GLN A 31 -0.59 -2.08 -2.63
CA GLN A 31 0.03 -2.94 -1.65
C GLN A 31 -0.05 -4.37 -2.17
N GLU A 32 0.99 -4.80 -2.88
CA GLU A 32 1.10 -6.17 -3.39
C GLU A 32 1.09 -7.14 -2.21
N VAL A 33 0.18 -8.13 -2.28
CA VAL A 33 0.05 -9.14 -1.23
C VAL A 33 0.93 -10.35 -1.57
N THR A 34 1.85 -10.68 -0.67
CA THR A 34 2.59 -11.94 -0.71
C THR A 34 1.89 -13.00 0.13
N VAL A 35 1.65 -14.17 -0.46
CA VAL A 35 1.01 -15.32 0.17
C VAL A 35 1.94 -16.52 0.12
N LEU A 36 2.28 -17.08 1.28
CA LEU A 36 2.86 -18.41 1.38
C LEU A 36 1.73 -19.43 1.19
N CYS A 37 1.71 -20.08 0.03
CA CYS A 37 0.70 -21.09 -0.30
C CYS A 37 1.24 -22.49 -0.01
N ASN A 38 0.50 -23.23 0.81
CA ASN A 38 0.88 -24.53 1.32
C ASN A 38 0.14 -25.72 0.70
N TYR A 39 -0.65 -25.44 -0.34
CA TYR A 39 -1.41 -26.45 -1.07
C TYR A 39 -0.70 -26.88 -2.36
N GLU A 40 -1.36 -27.72 -3.16
CA GLU A 40 -0.97 -28.10 -4.51
C GLU A 40 -0.77 -26.85 -5.40
N VAL A 41 0.25 -26.92 -6.26
CA VAL A 41 0.69 -25.79 -7.11
C VAL A 41 -0.46 -25.23 -7.94
N ASP A 42 -1.23 -26.11 -8.59
CA ASP A 42 -2.34 -25.74 -9.47
C ASP A 42 -3.42 -24.92 -8.73
N TRP A 43 -3.67 -25.23 -7.46
CA TRP A 43 -4.60 -24.46 -6.63
C TRP A 43 -4.02 -23.10 -6.25
N CYS A 44 -2.74 -23.04 -5.88
CA CYS A 44 -2.08 -21.79 -5.55
C CYS A 44 -2.11 -20.81 -6.73
N GLU A 45 -1.87 -21.31 -7.95
CA GLU A 45 -1.95 -20.53 -9.19
C GLU A 45 -3.39 -20.09 -9.49
N ALA A 46 -4.36 -20.99 -9.33
CA ALA A 46 -5.78 -20.67 -9.51
C ALA A 46 -6.26 -19.59 -8.52
N MET A 47 -5.84 -19.68 -7.26
CA MET A 47 -6.20 -18.71 -6.22
C MET A 47 -5.53 -17.35 -6.44
N LYS A 48 -4.27 -17.32 -6.89
CA LYS A 48 -3.62 -16.08 -7.33
C LYS A 48 -4.43 -15.42 -8.45
N ALA A 49 -4.77 -16.17 -9.50
CA ALA A 49 -5.53 -15.64 -10.62
C ALA A 49 -6.93 -15.13 -10.19
N ALA A 50 -7.60 -15.87 -9.29
CA ALA A 50 -8.88 -15.47 -8.73
C ALA A 50 -8.78 -14.18 -7.91
N TYR A 51 -7.75 -14.04 -7.08
CA TYR A 51 -7.49 -12.83 -6.32
C TYR A 51 -7.27 -11.63 -7.25
N GLU A 52 -6.31 -11.71 -8.17
CA GLU A 52 -6.01 -10.59 -9.08
C GLU A 52 -7.23 -10.20 -9.93
N LYS A 53 -8.04 -11.18 -10.35
CA LYS A 53 -9.27 -10.91 -11.12
C LYS A 53 -10.36 -10.22 -10.29
N THR A 54 -10.48 -10.56 -9.01
CA THR A 54 -11.56 -10.06 -8.14
C THR A 54 -11.22 -8.71 -7.52
N THR A 55 -9.95 -8.49 -7.15
CA THR A 55 -9.50 -7.24 -6.52
C THR A 55 -8.97 -6.23 -7.53
N GLY A 56 -8.43 -6.70 -8.67
CA GLY A 56 -7.66 -5.86 -9.60
C GLY A 56 -6.24 -5.55 -9.12
N GLU A 57 -5.84 -6.08 -7.96
CA GLU A 57 -4.51 -5.89 -7.36
C GLU A 57 -3.57 -7.06 -7.70
N LYS A 58 -2.26 -6.82 -7.65
CA LYS A 58 -1.25 -7.87 -7.87
C LYS A 58 -0.97 -8.66 -6.61
N ALA A 59 -0.62 -9.93 -6.80
CA ALA A 59 -0.21 -10.79 -5.69
C ALA A 59 0.96 -11.71 -6.06
N VAL A 60 1.81 -12.00 -5.09
CA VAL A 60 2.84 -13.03 -5.16
C VAL A 60 2.38 -14.24 -4.37
N PHE A 61 2.26 -15.39 -5.02
CA PHE A 61 1.99 -16.65 -4.34
C PHE A 61 3.26 -17.51 -4.39
N ILE A 62 3.81 -17.86 -3.23
CA ILE A 62 5.04 -18.65 -3.09
C ILE A 62 4.65 -20.01 -2.53
N ARG A 63 4.90 -21.08 -3.30
CA ARG A 63 4.59 -22.43 -2.85
C ARG A 63 5.64 -22.94 -1.86
N ARG A 64 5.21 -23.29 -0.64
CA ARG A 64 6.04 -23.81 0.46
C ARG A 64 5.27 -24.88 1.23
N THR A 65 5.94 -25.87 1.80
CA THR A 65 5.23 -26.79 2.72
C THR A 65 4.85 -26.09 4.04
N ASP A 66 3.97 -26.68 4.84
CA ASP A 66 3.56 -26.13 6.14
C ASP A 66 4.75 -25.86 7.07
N GLY A 67 5.67 -26.83 7.15
CA GLY A 67 6.85 -26.72 7.99
C GLY A 67 7.79 -25.59 7.55
N GLU A 68 8.01 -25.45 6.25
CA GLU A 68 8.82 -24.37 5.68
C GLU A 68 8.15 -23.01 5.88
N SER A 69 6.83 -22.92 5.68
CA SER A 69 6.07 -21.68 5.85
C SER A 69 6.14 -21.19 7.30
N LEU A 70 5.94 -22.10 8.26
CA LEU A 70 6.03 -21.76 9.68
C LEU A 70 7.46 -21.39 10.09
N ALA A 71 8.46 -22.07 9.53
CA ALA A 71 9.86 -21.72 9.77
C ALA A 71 10.17 -20.31 9.25
N GLN A 72 9.72 -19.96 8.04
CA GLN A 72 9.90 -18.62 7.47
C GLN A 72 9.18 -17.55 8.29
N ILE A 73 7.90 -17.75 8.64
CA ILE A 73 7.14 -16.81 9.48
C ILE A 73 7.85 -16.54 10.81
N ARG A 74 8.44 -17.57 11.42
CA ARG A 74 9.21 -17.40 12.67
C ARG A 74 10.51 -16.64 12.45
N ALA A 75 11.23 -16.95 11.38
CA ALA A 75 12.50 -16.31 11.04
C ALA A 75 12.34 -14.83 10.66
N GLU A 76 11.25 -14.49 9.98
CA GLU A 76 10.97 -13.16 9.42
C GLU A 76 9.98 -12.35 10.26
N LYS A 77 9.68 -12.77 11.51
CA LYS A 77 8.69 -12.14 12.39
C LYS A 77 8.84 -10.61 12.53
N GLY A 78 10.06 -10.11 12.51
CA GLY A 78 10.35 -8.66 12.63
C GLY A 78 10.50 -7.93 11.28
N ASN A 79 10.53 -8.65 10.17
CA ASN A 79 10.68 -8.10 8.83
C ASN A 79 10.10 -9.09 7.79
N PRO A 80 8.78 -9.14 7.62
CA PRO A 80 8.11 -10.01 6.65
C PRO A 80 8.57 -9.69 5.23
N ARG A 81 8.78 -10.71 4.40
CA ARG A 81 9.22 -10.56 3.01
C ARG A 81 8.20 -11.14 2.03
#